data_AF-A0A6A6E2S5-F1
#
_entry.id   AF-A0A6A6E2S5-F1
#
_cell.length_a   1.000
_cell.length_b   1.000
_cell.length_c   1.000
_cell.angle_alpha   90.00
_cell.angle_beta   90.00
_cell.angle_gamma   90.00
#
_symmetry.space_group_name_H-M   'P 1'
#
loop_
_entity.id
_entity.type
_entity.pdbx_description
1 polymer ?
#
loop_
_entity_poly.entity_id
_entity_poly.type
_entity_poly.pdbx_seq_one_letter_code
_entity_poly.pdbx_strand_id
1 'polypeptide(L)'
;FSIAELSSFLDKLFAIKDYIAVGQHGEGDLDEQVLLFVKMKHGRKLNEYLHQDIRSAIKFGLSSRHVPAHIFQVEDLPYTLNGKKIKNLPREVVSGKEGTATEMAANPECLAGYRKFLDLPSGSPASKL
;
A
#
# COMPACT_ATOMS: atom_id res chain seq x y z
N PHE A 1 -5.91 4.34 17.22
CA PHE A 1 -4.48 4.00 17.19
C PHE A 1 -3.83 4.75 16.05
N SER A 2 -2.92 5.67 16.35
CA SER A 2 -2.32 6.55 15.35
C SER A 2 -1.27 5.80 14.53
N ILE A 3 -1.19 6.11 13.24
CA ILE A 3 -0.21 5.58 12.26
C ILE A 3 1.24 5.68 12.77
N ALA A 4 1.52 6.56 13.75
CA ALA A 4 2.82 6.75 14.39
C ALA A 4 3.39 5.49 15.07
N GLU A 5 2.56 4.67 15.73
CA GLU A 5 3.03 3.43 16.39
C GLU A 5 3.43 2.36 15.36
N LEU A 6 2.78 2.35 14.19
CA LEU A 6 3.13 1.46 13.09
C LEU A 6 4.49 1.85 12.47
N SER A 7 4.79 3.15 12.38
CA SER A 7 6.06 3.65 11.83
C SER A 7 7.26 3.16 12.64
N SER A 8 7.22 3.21 13.98
CA SER A 8 8.35 2.80 14.83
C SER A 8 8.67 1.30 14.73
N PHE A 9 7.68 0.47 14.38
CA PHE A 9 7.85 -0.96 14.18
C PHE A 9 8.31 -1.31 12.75
N LEU A 10 7.79 -0.60 11.73
CA LEU A 10 8.28 -0.71 10.35
C LEU A 10 9.69 -0.16 10.17
N ASP A 11 10.12 0.80 11.00
CA ASP A 11 11.51 1.28 11.02
C ASP A 11 12.51 0.18 11.47
N LYS A 12 12.05 -0.74 12.35
CA LYS A 12 12.82 -1.94 12.74
C LYS A 12 12.95 -2.96 11.61
N LEU A 13 12.04 -2.94 10.64
CA LEU A 13 12.22 -3.64 9.37
C LEU A 13 13.17 -2.81 8.50
N PHE A 14 14.47 -2.86 8.83
CA PHE A 14 15.56 -2.09 8.22
C PHE A 14 15.57 -2.08 6.68
N ALA A 15 14.80 -2.94 6.02
CA ALA A 15 14.66 -3.06 4.57
C ALA A 15 13.62 -2.11 3.93
N ILE A 16 12.64 -1.57 4.67
CA ILE A 16 11.59 -0.70 4.12
C ILE A 16 12.02 0.76 4.27
N LYS A 17 11.91 1.54 3.18
CA LYS A 17 12.19 2.97 3.15
C LYS A 17 10.94 3.78 3.47
N ASP A 18 9.81 3.41 2.88
CA ASP A 18 8.53 4.09 3.06
C ASP A 18 7.36 3.15 2.71
N TYR A 19 6.15 3.48 3.13
CA TYR A 19 4.95 2.71 2.85
C TYR A 19 3.68 3.58 2.83
N ILE A 20 2.66 3.09 2.13
CA ILE A 20 1.32 3.68 2.07
C ILE A 20 0.25 2.59 1.95
N ALA A 21 -0.77 2.66 2.80
CA ALA A 21 -1.93 1.78 2.75
C ALA A 21 -3.12 2.52 2.12
N VAL A 22 -3.84 1.85 1.22
CA VAL A 22 -5.02 2.37 0.52
C VAL A 22 -6.12 1.32 0.46
N GLY A 23 -7.38 1.76 0.49
CA GLY A 23 -8.53 0.89 0.23
C GLY A 23 -8.82 0.84 -1.27
N GLN A 24 -8.95 -0.36 -1.82
CA GLN A 24 -9.41 -0.61 -3.19
C GLN A 24 -10.84 -1.14 -3.12
N HIS A 25 -11.74 -0.55 -3.91
CA HIS A 25 -13.14 -0.95 -3.97
C HIS A 25 -13.28 -1.96 -5.11
N GLY A 26 -13.87 -3.11 -4.82
CA GLY A 26 -14.22 -4.10 -5.84
C GLY A 26 -15.41 -3.68 -6.69
N GLU A 27 -15.75 -4.50 -7.68
CA GLU A 27 -16.94 -4.30 -8.52
C GLU A 27 -18.20 -4.25 -7.65
N GLY A 28 -18.91 -3.11 -7.68
CA GLY A 28 -20.14 -2.89 -6.92
C GLY A 28 -19.99 -2.21 -5.55
N ASP A 29 -18.80 -1.72 -5.16
CA ASP A 29 -18.56 -0.92 -3.94
C ASP A 29 -18.86 -1.63 -2.59
N LEU A 30 -19.17 -2.93 -2.62
CA LEU A 30 -19.55 -3.71 -1.43
C LEU A 30 -18.37 -4.31 -0.66
N ASP A 31 -17.20 -4.44 -1.29
CA ASP A 31 -15.99 -5.02 -0.68
C ASP A 31 -14.81 -4.04 -0.83
N GLU A 32 -14.35 -3.48 0.29
CA GLU A 32 -13.12 -2.69 0.37
C GLU A 32 -11.98 -3.58 0.86
N GLN A 33 -10.97 -3.77 0.01
CA GLN A 33 -9.74 -4.46 0.40
C GLN A 33 -8.60 -3.48 0.65
N VAL A 34 -7.79 -3.76 1.68
CA VAL A 34 -6.61 -2.94 2.01
C VAL A 34 -5.42 -3.42 1.20
N LEU A 35 -4.85 -2.53 0.39
CA LEU A 35 -3.57 -2.71 -0.29
C LEU A 35 -2.48 -1.94 0.45
N LEU A 36 -1.35 -2.59 0.72
CA LEU A 36 -0.16 -1.96 1.28
C LEU A 36 0.94 -1.88 0.23
N PHE A 37 1.33 -0.67 -0.14
CA PHE A 37 2.47 -0.43 -1.00
C PHE A 37 3.70 -0.08 -0.17
N VAL A 38 4.83 -0.73 -0.47
CA VAL A 38 6.09 -0.52 0.22
C VAL A 38 7.19 -0.12 -0.77
N LYS A 39 7.91 0.94 -0.43
CA LYS A 39 9.16 1.35 -1.09
C LYS A 39 10.31 0.76 -0.30
N MET A 40 11.14 -0.05 -0.93
CA MET A 40 12.28 -0.69 -0.28
C MET A 40 13.50 0.25 -0.23
N LYS A 41 14.39 0.06 0.76
CA LYS A 41 15.71 0.68 0.74
C LYS A 41 16.55 0.13 -0.41
N HIS A 42 17.54 0.89 -0.84
CA HIS A 42 18.41 0.50 -1.96
C HIS A 42 19.06 -0.87 -1.71
N GLY A 43 19.08 -1.73 -2.73
CA GLY A 43 19.62 -3.10 -2.64
C GLY A 43 18.76 -4.09 -1.87
N ARG A 44 17.56 -3.72 -1.42
CA ARG A 44 16.61 -4.63 -0.75
C ARG A 44 15.42 -4.93 -1.64
N LYS A 45 14.81 -6.10 -1.44
CA LYS A 45 13.59 -6.56 -2.12
C LYS A 45 12.59 -7.06 -1.11
N LEU A 46 11.31 -6.89 -1.43
CA LEU A 46 10.22 -7.51 -0.70
C LEU A 46 10.30 -9.03 -0.92
N ASN A 47 10.44 -9.78 0.16
CA ASN A 47 10.53 -11.25 0.15
C ASN A 47 9.47 -11.84 1.09
N GLU A 48 9.33 -13.17 1.08
CA GLU A 48 8.30 -13.85 1.88
C GLU A 48 8.44 -13.61 3.38
N TYR A 49 9.67 -13.53 3.90
CA TYR A 49 9.94 -13.20 5.30
C TYR A 49 9.38 -11.82 5.67
N LEU A 50 9.64 -10.81 4.85
CA LEU A 50 9.10 -9.46 5.05
C LEU A 50 7.59 -9.43 4.91
N HIS A 51 6.99 -10.20 3.99
CA HIS A 51 5.53 -10.34 3.90
C HIS A 51 4.93 -10.85 5.20
N GLN A 52 5.50 -11.90 5.79
CA GLN A 52 5.02 -12.49 7.04
C GLN A 52 5.21 -11.54 8.22
N ASP A 53 6.36 -10.86 8.29
CA ASP A 53 6.66 -9.93 9.36
C ASP A 53 5.71 -8.73 9.34
N ILE A 54 5.51 -8.11 8.16
CA ILE A 54 4.57 -7.00 7.99
C ILE A 54 3.15 -7.41 8.40
N ARG A 55 2.66 -8.57 7.94
CA ARG A 55 1.31 -9.05 8.30
C ARG A 55 1.19 -9.29 9.81
N SER A 56 2.20 -9.90 10.41
CA SER A 56 2.23 -10.16 11.86
C SER A 56 2.25 -8.85 12.64
N ALA A 57 3.13 -7.91 12.28
CA ALA A 57 3.24 -6.61 12.90
C ALA A 57 1.91 -5.83 12.86
N ILE A 58 1.23 -5.81 11.71
CA ILE A 58 -0.07 -5.15 11.58
C ILE A 58 -1.16 -5.85 12.39
N LYS A 59 -1.17 -7.19 12.38
CA LYS A 59 -2.13 -7.99 13.15
C LYS A 59 -1.99 -7.76 14.66
N PHE A 60 -0.76 -7.76 15.17
CA PHE A 60 -0.47 -7.55 16.59
C PHE A 60 -0.59 -6.08 17.01
N GLY A 61 -0.14 -5.14 16.18
CA GLY A 61 -0.12 -3.71 16.51
C GLY A 61 -1.46 -3.00 16.30
N LEU A 62 -2.31 -3.50 15.41
CA LEU A 62 -3.64 -2.94 15.15
C LEU A 62 -4.73 -4.00 15.42
N SER A 63 -5.09 -4.78 14.41
CA SER A 63 -5.97 -5.95 14.53
C SER A 63 -6.00 -6.73 13.21
N SER A 64 -6.52 -7.95 13.23
CA SER A 64 -6.69 -8.79 12.03
C SER A 64 -7.45 -8.10 10.89
N ARG A 65 -8.36 -7.18 11.20
CA ARG A 65 -9.14 -6.41 10.20
C ARG A 65 -8.32 -5.38 9.44
N HIS A 66 -7.15 -4.99 9.97
CA HIS A 66 -6.24 -4.05 9.32
C HIS A 66 -5.16 -4.75 8.49
N VAL A 67 -5.09 -6.08 8.53
CA VAL A 67 -4.09 -6.84 7.78
C VAL A 67 -4.38 -6.65 6.28
N PRO A 68 -3.42 -6.15 5.50
CA PRO A 68 -3.63 -5.91 4.08
C PRO A 68 -3.85 -7.24 3.35
N ALA A 69 -4.82 -7.23 2.42
CA ALA A 69 -5.08 -8.34 1.52
C ALA A 69 -3.83 -8.59 0.64
N HIS A 70 -3.26 -7.49 0.14
CA HIS A 70 -2.05 -7.52 -0.68
C HIS A 70 -0.97 -6.55 -0.19
N ILE A 71 0.28 -6.98 -0.31
CA ILE A 71 1.46 -6.16 -0.04
C ILE A 71 2.29 -6.13 -1.31
N PHE A 72 2.60 -4.95 -1.81
CA PHE A 72 3.31 -4.78 -3.08
C PHE A 72 4.53 -3.89 -2.93
N GLN A 73 5.62 -4.31 -3.56
CA GLN A 73 6.78 -3.44 -3.74
C GLN A 73 6.54 -2.47 -4.91
N VAL A 74 6.83 -1.19 -4.66
CA VAL A 74 6.80 -0.12 -5.65
C VAL A 74 8.13 0.62 -5.69
N GLU A 75 8.42 1.24 -6.82
CA GLU A 75 9.64 2.04 -7.01
C GLU A 75 9.58 3.33 -6.19
N ASP A 76 8.42 3.97 -6.17
CA ASP A 76 8.21 5.21 -5.44
C ASP A 76 6.77 5.39 -4.96
N LEU A 77 6.58 6.27 -3.98
CA LEU A 77 5.28 6.67 -3.44
C LEU A 77 4.97 8.11 -3.87
N PRO A 78 3.71 8.49 -4.12
CA PRO A 78 3.37 9.85 -4.50
C PRO A 78 3.45 10.81 -3.30
N TYR A 79 4.15 11.93 -3.48
CA TYR A 79 4.29 12.99 -2.47
C TYR A 79 3.84 14.34 -3.04
N THR A 80 3.40 15.25 -2.18
CA THR A 80 3.21 16.66 -2.55
C THR A 80 4.55 17.36 -2.71
N LEU A 81 4.55 18.56 -3.31
CA LEU A 81 5.73 19.44 -3.38
C LEU A 81 6.38 19.71 -2.01
N ASN A 82 5.59 19.65 -0.93
CA ASN A 82 6.06 19.82 0.45
C ASN A 82 6.44 18.49 1.13
N GLY A 83 6.58 17.39 0.38
CA GLY A 83 7.04 16.09 0.89
C GLY A 83 6.00 15.28 1.68
N LYS A 84 4.71 15.65 1.63
CA LYS A 84 3.65 14.87 2.31
C LYS A 84 3.15 13.75 1.41
N LYS A 85 2.99 12.54 1.95
CA LYS A 85 2.43 11.38 1.22
C LYS A 85 0.98 11.64 0.75
N ILE A 86 0.69 11.36 -0.51
CA ILE A 86 -0.64 11.50 -1.11
C ILE A 86 -1.30 10.12 -1.22
N LYS A 87 -2.28 9.83 -0.35
CA LYS A 87 -2.98 8.54 -0.35
C LYS A 87 -4.03 8.39 -1.44
N ASN A 88 -4.62 9.50 -1.87
CA ASN A 88 -5.76 9.47 -2.80
C ASN A 88 -5.36 9.03 -4.21
N LEU A 89 -4.24 9.54 -4.73
CA LEU A 89 -3.80 9.19 -6.09
C LEU A 89 -3.61 7.68 -6.31
N PRO A 90 -2.85 6.94 -5.48
CA PRO A 90 -2.71 5.50 -5.69
C PRO A 90 -4.04 4.78 -5.45
N ARG A 91 -4.91 5.25 -4.53
CA ARG A 91 -6.26 4.71 -4.35
C ARG A 91 -7.11 4.84 -5.61
N GLU A 92 -7.12 6.01 -6.23
CA GLU A 92 -7.88 6.28 -7.46
C GLU A 92 -7.36 5.41 -8.61
N VAL A 93 -6.04 5.37 -8.77
CA VAL A 93 -5.38 4.58 -9.82
C VAL A 93 -5.69 3.10 -9.67
N VAL A 94 -5.64 2.50 -8.48
CA VAL A 94 -5.97 1.07 -8.31
C VAL A 94 -7.47 0.80 -8.35
N SER A 95 -8.32 1.82 -8.25
CA SER A 95 -9.78 1.68 -8.35
C SER A 95 -10.31 2.00 -9.75
N GLY A 96 -9.45 2.13 -10.76
CA GLY A 96 -9.86 2.41 -12.14
C GLY A 96 -10.34 3.84 -12.39
N LYS A 97 -10.14 4.76 -11.45
CA LYS A 97 -10.47 6.16 -11.63
C LYS A 97 -9.34 6.88 -12.36
N GLU A 98 -9.68 7.70 -13.34
CA GLU A 98 -8.69 8.58 -13.97
C GLU A 98 -8.16 9.54 -12.90
N GLY A 99 -6.83 9.57 -12.70
CA GLY A 99 -6.20 10.30 -11.60
C GLY A 99 -6.30 11.82 -11.78
N THR A 100 -7.43 12.38 -11.36
CA THR A 100 -7.82 13.79 -11.61
C THR A 100 -6.92 14.82 -10.91
N ALA A 101 -6.08 14.41 -9.96
CA ALA A 101 -5.26 15.33 -9.13
C ALA A 101 -3.74 15.11 -9.26
N THR A 102 -3.28 14.60 -10.40
CA THR A 102 -1.86 14.31 -10.66
C THR A 102 -0.97 15.57 -10.56
N GLU A 103 -1.54 16.75 -10.84
CA GLU A 103 -0.86 18.06 -10.76
C GLU A 103 -0.35 18.43 -9.36
N MET A 104 -0.90 17.82 -8.31
CA MET A 104 -0.48 18.08 -6.92
C MET A 104 0.73 17.24 -6.49
N ALA A 105 1.09 16.22 -7.28
CA ALA A 105 2.20 15.34 -6.98
C ALA A 105 3.53 15.95 -7.47
N ALA A 106 4.55 15.88 -6.63
CA ALA A 106 5.92 16.25 -6.98
C ALA A 106 6.57 15.22 -7.94
N ASN A 107 6.07 14.00 -7.93
CA ASN A 107 6.58 12.84 -8.65
C ASN A 107 5.44 12.05 -9.32
N PRO A 108 4.65 12.70 -10.19
CA PRO A 108 3.46 12.08 -10.79
C PRO A 108 3.77 10.84 -11.62
N GLU A 109 5.00 10.71 -12.14
CA GLU A 109 5.40 9.55 -12.94
C GLU A 109 5.32 8.23 -12.17
N CYS A 110 5.41 8.25 -10.84
CA CYS A 110 5.37 7.03 -10.04
C CYS A 110 4.03 6.30 -10.16
N LEU A 111 2.94 7.03 -10.47
CA LEU A 111 1.59 6.49 -10.58
C LEU A 111 1.45 5.48 -11.72
N ALA A 112 2.29 5.56 -12.76
CA ALA A 112 2.29 4.58 -13.84
C ALA A 112 2.54 3.15 -13.32
N GLY A 113 3.39 3.00 -12.30
CA GLY A 113 3.69 1.72 -11.67
C GLY A 113 2.53 1.10 -10.88
N TYR A 114 1.47 1.88 -10.59
CA TYR A 114 0.30 1.42 -9.85
C TYR A 114 -0.79 0.82 -10.74
N ARG A 115 -0.77 1.11 -12.05
CA ARG A 115 -1.79 0.66 -13.01
C ARG A 115 -1.88 -0.87 -13.11
N LYS A 116 -0.81 -1.59 -12.79
CA LYS A 116 -0.80 -3.07 -12.75
C LYS A 116 -1.61 -3.68 -11.60
N PHE A 117 -2.16 -2.87 -10.71
CA PHE A 117 -2.95 -3.29 -9.55
C PHE A 117 -4.44 -2.90 -9.67
N LEU A 118 -4.89 -2.51 -10.87
CA LEU A 118 -6.27 -2.10 -11.16
C LEU A 118 -7.32 -3.17 -10.87
N ASP A 119 -7.04 -4.40 -11.31
CA ASP A 119 -7.99 -5.51 -11.33
C ASP A 119 -7.51 -6.62 -10.38
N LEU A 120 -7.36 -6.29 -9.10
CA LEU A 120 -7.03 -7.29 -8.11
C LEU A 120 -8.31 -8.00 -7.67
N PRO A 121 -8.34 -9.33 -7.67
CA PRO A 121 -9.51 -10.07 -7.20
C PRO A 121 -9.80 -9.66 -5.76
N SER A 122 -11.03 -9.26 -5.48
CA SER A 122 -11.53 -9.05 -4.12
C SER A 122 -11.58 -10.40 -3.42
N GLY A 123 -10.62 -10.63 -2.52
CA GLY A 123 -10.57 -11.86 -1.74
C GLY A 123 -9.20 -12.13 -1.14
N SER A 124 -9.18 -12.41 0.17
CA SER A 124 -8.04 -13.11 0.78
C SER A 124 -7.80 -14.43 0.02
N PRO A 125 -6.55 -14.88 -0.21
CA PRO A 125 -6.26 -16.22 -0.76
C PRO A 125 -6.62 -17.38 0.20
N ALA A 126 -7.63 -17.20 1.06
CA ALA A 126 -8.05 -18.13 2.10
C ALA A 126 -9.58 -18.34 2.05
N SER A 127 -10.13 -18.72 0.89
CA SER A 127 -11.49 -19.29 0.76
C SER A 127 -11.66 -19.97 -0.61
N LYS A 128 -10.74 -20.88 -0.94
CA LYS A 128 -10.99 -21.95 -1.93
C LYS A 128 -10.26 -23.21 -1.44
N LEU A 129 -10.87 -23.90 -0.51
CA LEU A 129 -10.66 -25.32 -0.20
C LEU A 129 -12.03 -25.93 0.04
#